data_AF-A0AAW5BRS0-F1
#
_entry.id   AF-A0AAW5BRS0-F1
#
_cell.length_a   1.000
_cell.length_b   1.000
_cell.length_c   1.000
_cell.angle_alpha   90.00
_cell.angle_beta   90.00
_cell.angle_gamma   90.00
#
_symmetry.space_group_name_H-M   'P 1'
#
loop_
_entity.id
_entity.type
_entity.pdbx_description
1 polymer ?
#
loop_
_entity_poly.entity_id
_entity_poly.type
_entity_poly.pdbx_seq_one_letter_code
_entity_poly.pdbx_strand_id
1 'polypeptide(L)' 'MGKDKYICPCFKVTKADIKKAIADGAGSFKEVKKATHLAAGCGHCKCRAKKYTKKRLGKCSGH' A
#
# COMPACT_ATOMS: atom_id res chain seq x y z
N MET A 1 20.20 4.97 9.96
CA MET A 1 19.59 4.17 8.86
C MET A 1 18.11 3.93 9.18
N GLY A 2 17.18 4.49 8.38
CA GLY A 2 15.75 4.57 8.71
C GLY A 2 15.00 3.24 8.60
N LYS A 3 14.57 2.71 9.75
CA LYS A 3 13.88 1.40 9.90
C LYS A 3 12.34 1.51 9.83
N ASP A 4 11.81 2.69 9.52
CA ASP A 4 10.40 3.07 9.74
C ASP A 4 9.50 2.95 8.49
N LYS A 5 9.86 2.05 7.55
CA LYS A 5 9.31 2.06 6.19
C LYS A 5 8.49 0.82 5.81
N TYR A 6 8.54 -0.29 6.56
CA TYR A 6 7.81 -1.53 6.20
C TYR A 6 6.33 -1.46 6.60
N ILE A 7 5.45 -1.62 5.62
CA ILE A 7 4.00 -1.76 5.82
C ILE A 7 3.62 -3.21 6.01
N CYS A 8 4.24 -4.12 5.25
CA CYS A 8 4.02 -5.56 5.38
C CYS A 8 5.34 -6.29 5.61
N PRO A 9 5.66 -6.72 6.85
CA PRO A 9 6.90 -7.42 7.13
C PRO A 9 6.98 -8.78 6.42
N CYS A 10 5.85 -9.48 6.24
CA CYS A 10 5.81 -10.80 5.58
C CYS A 10 6.36 -10.78 4.15
N PHE A 11 6.04 -9.73 3.39
CA PHE A 11 6.48 -9.55 2.00
C PHE A 11 7.57 -8.48 1.88
N LYS A 12 8.12 -8.02 3.01
CA LYS A 12 9.08 -6.89 3.09
C LYS A 12 8.61 -5.64 2.31
N VAL A 13 7.30 -5.42 2.22
CA VAL A 13 6.70 -4.30 1.47
C VAL A 13 6.84 -3.02 2.26
N THR A 14 7.32 -1.97 1.60
CA THR A 14 7.52 -0.65 2.22
C THR A 14 6.51 0.39 1.75
N LYS A 15 6.44 1.52 2.46
CA LYS A 15 5.70 2.72 2.02
C LYS A 15 6.19 3.21 0.65
N ALA A 16 7.49 3.04 0.35
CA ALA A 16 8.06 3.42 -0.94
C ALA A 16 7.54 2.52 -2.05
N ASP A 17 7.46 1.22 -1.79
CA ASP A 17 6.91 0.23 -2.73
C ASP A 17 5.44 0.53 -3.06
N ILE A 18 4.63 0.86 -2.06
CA ILE A 18 3.24 1.31 -2.28
C ILE A 18 3.18 2.61 -3.07
N LYS A 19 4.06 3.58 -2.79
CA LYS A 19 4.13 4.83 -3.57
C LYS A 19 4.50 4.55 -5.03
N LYS A 20 5.45 3.66 -5.27
CA LYS A 20 5.87 3.25 -6.61
C LYS A 20 4.72 2.58 -7.35
N ALA A 21 4.01 1.65 -6.72
CA ALA A 21 2.81 1.04 -7.30
C ALA A 21 1.74 2.07 -7.67
N ILE A 22 1.47 3.06 -6.80
CA ILE A 22 0.50 4.13 -7.12
C ILE A 22 1.00 5.00 -8.28
N ALA A 23 2.30 5.32 -8.33
CA ALA A 23 2.90 6.10 -9.42
C ALA A 23 2.93 5.32 -10.75
N ASP A 24 3.03 4.00 -10.69
CA ASP A 24 2.95 3.09 -11.84
C ASP A 24 1.53 3.01 -12.43
N GLY A 25 0.53 3.53 -11.72
CA GLY A 25 -0.86 3.59 -12.17
C GLY A 25 -1.84 2.84 -11.27
N ALA A 26 -1.41 2.28 -10.14
CA ALA A 26 -2.31 1.57 -9.24
C ALA A 26 -3.32 2.53 -8.58
N GLY A 27 -4.51 2.62 -9.17
CA GLY A 27 -5.62 3.49 -8.77
C GLY A 27 -6.48 2.90 -7.65
N SER A 28 -6.11 1.74 -7.12
CA SER A 28 -6.91 1.02 -6.12
C SER A 28 -6.07 0.13 -5.22
N PHE A 29 -6.61 -0.16 -4.03
CA PHE A 29 -5.97 -1.09 -3.09
C PHE A 29 -5.70 -2.46 -3.71
N LYS A 30 -6.58 -2.94 -4.59
CA LYS A 30 -6.44 -4.23 -5.28
C LYS A 30 -5.23 -4.25 -6.21
N GLU A 31 -4.98 -3.17 -6.93
CA GLU A 31 -3.81 -3.03 -7.80
C GLU A 31 -2.52 -2.88 -7.03
N VAL A 32 -2.51 -2.04 -5.99
CA VAL A 32 -1.36 -1.93 -5.07
C VAL A 32 -1.05 -3.30 -4.46
N LYS A 33 -2.08 -4.06 -4.07
CA LYS A 33 -1.92 -5.43 -3.56
C LYS A 33 -1.30 -6.36 -4.60
N LYS A 34 -1.70 -6.25 -5.87
CA LYS A 34 -1.18 -7.09 -6.96
C LYS A 34 0.26 -6.72 -7.31
N ALA A 35 0.59 -5.43 -7.33
CA ALA A 35 1.93 -4.92 -7.65
C ALA A 35 2.96 -5.23 -6.55
N THR A 36 2.55 -5.16 -5.28
CA THR A 36 3.46 -5.29 -4.12
C THR A 36 3.34 -6.65 -3.41
N HIS A 37 2.37 -7.48 -3.79
CA HIS A 37 1.99 -8.72 -3.08
C HIS A 37 1.64 -8.55 -1.59
N LEU A 38 1.42 -7.31 -1.12
CA LEU A 38 1.13 -7.04 0.28
C LEU A 38 -0.19 -7.73 0.70
N ALA A 39 -0.28 -8.20 1.95
CA ALA A 39 -1.47 -8.88 2.47
C ALA A 39 -1.95 -10.12 1.68
N ALA A 40 -1.06 -10.80 0.94
CA ALA A 40 -1.34 -12.12 0.36
C ALA A 40 -1.18 -13.27 1.37
N GLY A 41 -0.30 -13.09 2.37
CA GLY A 41 -0.05 -14.04 3.46
C GLY A 41 -0.95 -13.79 4.67
N CYS A 42 -0.38 -13.29 5.78
CA CYS A 42 -1.13 -13.19 7.06
C CYS A 42 -2.25 -12.12 7.11
N GLY A 43 -2.37 -11.26 6.08
CA GLY A 43 -3.44 -10.25 6.00
C GLY A 43 -3.38 -9.10 7.03
N HIS A 44 -2.50 -9.15 8.03
CA HIS A 44 -2.48 -8.19 9.14
C HIS A 44 -2.12 -6.76 8.69
N CYS A 45 -1.28 -6.64 7.66
CA CYS A 45 -0.90 -5.37 7.04
C CYS A 45 -2.02 -4.77 6.16
N LYS A 46 -3.11 -5.50 5.88
CA LYS A 46 -4.20 -5.09 4.97
C LYS A 46 -4.87 -3.81 5.43
N CYS A 47 -5.20 -3.68 6.72
CA CYS A 47 -5.88 -2.50 7.26
C CYS A 47 -5.00 -1.25 7.16
N ARG A 48 -3.71 -1.37 7.52
CA ARG A 48 -2.72 -0.28 7.46
C ARG A 48 -2.45 0.15 6.01
N ALA A 49 -2.24 -0.80 5.11
CA ALA A 49 -2.05 -0.54 3.69
C ALA A 49 -3.31 0.10 3.06
N LYS A 50 -4.51 -0.42 3.34
CA LYS A 50 -5.77 0.13 2.82
C LYS A 50 -6.00 1.57 3.26
N LYS A 51 -5.75 1.91 4.54
CA LYS A 51 -5.79 3.31 5.02
C LYS A 51 -4.77 4.20 4.31
N TYR A 52 -3.54 3.72 4.13
CA TYR A 52 -2.48 4.49 3.48
C TYR A 52 -2.78 4.74 2.00
N THR A 53 -3.13 3.67 1.26
CA THR A 53 -3.55 3.74 -0.14
C THR A 53 -4.78 4.61 -0.31
N LYS A 54 -5.81 4.50 0.55
CA LYS A 54 -7.00 5.38 0.52
C LYS A 54 -6.66 6.84 0.77
N LYS A 55 -5.72 7.17 1.67
CA LYS A 55 -5.26 8.57 1.85
C LYS A 55 -4.54 9.13 0.62
N ARG A 56 -3.85 8.28 -0.15
CA ARG A 56 -3.07 8.69 -1.32
C ARG A 56 -3.92 8.80 -2.58
N LEU A 57 -4.88 7.88 -2.75
CA LEU A 57 -5.82 7.85 -3.87
C LEU A 57 -7.06 8.72 -3.64
N GLY A 58 -7.45 8.92 -2.38
CA GLY A 58 -8.65 9.64 -1.97
C GLY A 58 -8.58 11.16 -2.11
N LYS A 59 -7.88 11.68 -3.11
CA LYS A 59 -8.13 13.04 -3.63
C LYS A 59 -9.02 12.91 -4.89
N CYS A 60 -10.28 12.59 -4.62
CA CYS A 60 -11.48 13.00 -5.36
C CYS A 60 -12.65 12.20 -4.82
N SER A 61 -13.27 12.72 -3.77
CA SER A 61 -14.72 12.62 -3.61
C SER A 61 -15.08 13.79 -2.70
N GLY A 62 -15.61 14.85 -3.30
CA GLY A 62 -16.35 15.85 -2.55
C GLY A 62 -17.53 15.18 -1.84
N HIS A 63 -17.69 15.47 -0.56
CA HIS A 63 -18.74 16.33 -0.03
C HIS A 63 -18.29 16.77 1.37
#